data_AF-A0A9D0Y333-F1
#
_entry.id   AF-A0A9D0Y333-F1
#
_cell.length_a   1.000
_cell.length_b   1.000
_cell.length_c   1.000
_cell.angle_alpha   90.00
_cell.angle_beta   90.00
_cell.angle_gamma   90.00
#
_symmetry.space_group_name_H-M   'P 1'
#
loop_
_entity.id
_entity.type
_entity.pdbx_description
1 polymer ?
#
loop_
_entity_poly.entity_id
_entity_poly.type
_entity_poly.pdbx_seq_one_letter_code
_entity_poly.pdbx_strand_id
1 'polypeptide(L)'
;MKYNGASLERIYTLKGTKSISNKNFIVSIYFVNKYLKEIHLYNAEDNSEDWLESNELDRKRRQDEWLNSLLGKGSYKYPWGVIESVFDPKGGFSSIIIRYK
;
A
#
# COMPACT_ATOMS: atom_id res chain seq x y z
N MET A 1 5.84 0.36 37.35
CA MET A 1 5.91 1.00 36.03
C MET A 1 5.85 -0.12 34.99
N LYS A 2 4.71 -0.32 34.31
CA LYS A 2 4.50 -1.44 33.39
C LYS A 2 5.04 -1.05 32.02
N TYR A 3 6.10 -1.71 31.55
CA TYR A 3 6.48 -1.67 30.14
C TYR A 3 5.42 -2.43 29.35
N ASN A 4 4.55 -1.71 28.63
CA ASN A 4 3.67 -2.31 27.64
C ASN A 4 4.58 -2.90 26.53
N GLY A 5 4.47 -4.22 26.30
CA GLY A 5 5.34 -4.94 25.38
C GLY A 5 5.30 -4.33 23.98
N ALA A 6 6.44 -3.79 23.54
CA ALA A 6 6.58 -3.26 22.19
C ALA A 6 6.36 -4.41 21.18
N SER A 7 5.45 -4.21 20.24
CA SER A 7 5.29 -5.10 19.09
C SER A 7 6.55 -5.04 18.23
N LEU A 8 7.07 -6.21 17.87
CA LEU A 8 8.21 -6.29 16.96
C LEU A 8 7.72 -6.11 15.53
N GLU A 9 8.02 -4.95 14.96
CA GLU A 9 7.74 -4.61 13.57
C GLU A 9 8.95 -4.90 12.70
N ARG A 10 8.75 -5.56 11.55
CA ARG A 10 9.78 -5.77 10.53
C ARG A 10 9.20 -5.46 9.17
N ILE A 11 9.94 -4.67 8.40
CA ILE A 11 9.54 -4.27 7.05
C ILE A 11 10.58 -4.81 6.07
N TYR A 12 10.11 -5.46 5.01
CA TYR A 12 10.96 -5.93 3.92
C TYR A 12 10.49 -5.32 2.61
N THR A 13 11.36 -4.55 1.94
CA THR A 13 11.10 -4.07 0.58
C THR A 13 11.72 -5.03 -0.41
N LEU A 14 10.93 -5.52 -1.35
CA LEU A 14 11.41 -6.42 -2.39
C LEU A 14 12.37 -5.68 -3.32
N LYS A 15 13.46 -6.36 -3.71
CA LYS A 15 14.45 -5.77 -4.63
C LYS A 15 13.84 -5.56 -6.02
N GLY A 16 14.00 -4.33 -6.52
CA GLY A 16 13.51 -3.92 -7.83
C GLY A 16 11.98 -3.82 -7.90
N THR A 17 11.48 -3.43 -9.06
CA THR A 17 10.04 -3.33 -9.30
C THR A 17 9.42 -4.70 -9.51
N LYS A 18 8.12 -4.80 -9.24
CA LYS A 18 7.30 -6.00 -9.47
C LYS A 18 6.13 -5.63 -10.37
N SER A 19 5.98 -6.36 -11.46
CA SER A 19 4.84 -6.21 -12.35
C SER A 19 3.65 -6.98 -11.80
N ILE A 20 2.53 -6.29 -11.58
CA ILE A 20 1.25 -6.85 -11.18
C ILE A 20 0.20 -6.31 -12.14
N SER A 21 -0.43 -7.18 -12.92
CA SER A 21 -1.44 -6.82 -13.93
C SER A 21 -1.04 -5.62 -14.80
N ASN A 22 0.16 -5.69 -15.39
CA ASN A 22 0.76 -4.68 -16.28
C ASN A 22 1.05 -3.31 -15.63
N LYS A 23 1.12 -3.23 -14.30
CA LYS A 23 1.62 -2.06 -13.57
C LYS A 23 2.83 -2.42 -12.73
N ASN A 24 3.80 -1.53 -12.66
CA ASN A 24 5.01 -1.73 -11.89
C ASN A 24 4.91 -1.12 -10.50
N PHE A 25 5.26 -1.91 -9.49
CA PHE A 25 5.22 -1.50 -8.09
C PHE A 25 6.54 -1.73 -7.37
N ILE A 26 6.87 -0.81 -6.46
CA ILE A 26 7.74 -1.09 -5.31
C ILE A 26 6.86 -1.76 -4.25
N VAL A 27 7.33 -2.88 -3.69
CA VAL A 27 6.54 -3.71 -2.77
C VAL A 27 7.21 -3.76 -1.41
N SER A 28 6.51 -3.31 -0.38
CA SER A 28 6.94 -3.41 1.01
C SER A 28 6.01 -4.35 1.79
N ILE A 29 6.61 -5.26 2.57
CA ILE A 29 5.92 -6.31 3.32
C ILE A 29 6.15 -6.06 4.81
N TYR A 30 5.08 -5.89 5.55
CA TYR A 30 5.09 -5.53 6.98
C TYR A 30 4.73 -6.75 7.82
N PHE A 31 5.61 -7.09 8.75
CA PHE A 31 5.39 -8.12 9.75
C PHE A 31 5.25 -7.50 11.14
N VAL A 32 4.24 -7.93 11.88
CA VAL A 32 4.04 -7.57 13.30
C VAL A 32 4.04 -8.85 14.11
N ASN A 33 4.93 -8.95 15.10
CA ASN A 33 5.05 -10.14 15.96
C ASN A 33 5.21 -11.46 15.17
N LYS A 34 5.96 -11.43 14.06
CA LYS A 34 6.19 -12.53 13.09
C LYS A 34 5.02 -12.87 12.16
N TYR A 35 3.89 -12.17 12.24
CA TYR A 35 2.75 -12.35 11.34
C TYR A 35 2.79 -11.32 10.22
N LEU A 36 2.51 -11.76 8.99
CA LEU A 36 2.30 -10.85 7.86
C LEU A 36 1.06 -9.99 8.15
N LYS A 37 1.26 -8.67 8.28
CA LYS A 37 0.18 -7.74 8.62
C LYS A 37 -0.28 -6.93 7.42
N GLU A 38 0.66 -6.35 6.68
CA GLU A 38 0.33 -5.48 5.55
C GLU A 38 1.29 -5.72 4.37
N ILE A 39 0.78 -5.54 3.16
CA ILE A 39 1.59 -5.38 1.94
C ILE A 39 1.23 -4.04 1.33
N HIS A 40 2.26 -3.22 1.10
CA HIS A 40 2.11 -1.91 0.47
C HIS A 40 2.66 -1.96 -0.94
N LEU A 41 1.86 -1.50 -1.90
CA LEU A 41 2.22 -1.35 -3.30
C LEU A 41 2.31 0.14 -3.63
N TYR A 42 3.51 0.59 -3.97
CA TYR A 42 3.79 1.96 -4.41
C TYR A 42 4.04 1.97 -5.90
N ASN A 43 3.43 2.89 -6.64
CA ASN A 43 3.66 2.98 -8.08
C ASN A 43 5.15 3.26 -8.35
N ALA A 44 5.78 2.48 -9.22
CA ALA A 44 7.21 2.62 -9.53
C ALA A 44 7.50 3.62 -10.66
N GLU A 45 6.47 4.07 -11.37
CA GLU A 45 6.60 4.88 -12.59
C GLU A 45 6.63 6.40 -12.34
N ASP A 46 6.52 6.84 -11.08
CA ASP A 46 6.44 8.26 -10.74
C ASP A 46 7.78 8.78 -10.19
N ASN A 47 8.52 9.46 -11.05
CA ASN A 47 9.75 10.21 -10.74
C ASN A 47 9.54 11.72 -10.94
N SER A 48 8.33 12.26 -10.69
CA SER A 48 8.13 13.70 -10.85
C SER A 48 9.07 14.45 -9.91
N GLU A 49 9.99 15.24 -10.49
CA GLU A 49 10.98 16.01 -9.73
C GLU A 49 10.32 16.98 -8.75
N ASP A 50 9.11 17.44 -9.06
CA ASP A 50 8.29 18.29 -8.20
C ASP A 50 7.17 17.47 -7.54
N TRP A 51 7.32 17.22 -6.25
CA TRP A 51 6.23 16.66 -5.44
C TRP A 51 5.12 17.70 -5.26
N LEU A 52 3.88 17.32 -5.64
CA LEU A 52 2.68 18.11 -5.39
C LEU A 52 1.59 17.19 -4.82
N GLU A 53 0.91 17.64 -3.77
CA GLU A 53 -0.19 16.89 -3.14
C GLU A 53 -1.29 16.51 -4.14
N SER A 54 -1.61 17.40 -5.09
CA SER A 54 -2.58 17.13 -6.15
C SER A 54 -2.21 15.91 -6.99
N ASN A 55 -0.91 15.69 -7.26
CA ASN A 55 -0.44 14.53 -8.04
C ASN A 55 -0.66 13.23 -7.26
N GLU A 56 -0.49 13.24 -5.94
CA GLU A 56 -0.74 12.09 -5.07
C GLU A 56 -2.23 11.77 -4.96
N LEU A 57 -3.08 12.78 -4.86
CA LEU A 57 -4.54 12.62 -4.86
C LEU A 57 -5.02 12.04 -6.20
N ASP A 58 -4.51 12.54 -7.33
CA ASP A 58 -4.79 11.97 -8.64
C ASP A 58 -4.23 10.55 -8.79
N ARG A 59 -3.09 10.24 -8.16
CA ARG A 59 -2.55 8.87 -8.12
C ARG A 59 -3.48 7.95 -7.34
N LYS A 60 -3.97 8.37 -6.17
CA LYS A 60 -4.96 7.61 -5.39
C LYS A 60 -6.20 7.34 -6.23
N ARG A 61 -6.74 8.36 -6.91
CA ARG A 61 -7.91 8.20 -7.79
C ARG A 61 -7.66 7.16 -8.90
N ARG A 62 -6.51 7.22 -9.58
CA ARG A 62 -6.11 6.22 -10.59
C ARG A 62 -5.95 4.81 -10.00
N GLN A 63 -5.45 4.69 -8.76
CA GLN A 63 -5.37 3.43 -8.04
C GLN A 63 -6.76 2.88 -7.70
N ASP A 64 -7.69 3.74 -7.25
CA ASP A 64 -9.08 3.35 -7.01
C ASP A 64 -9.77 2.84 -8.28
N GLU A 65 -9.59 3.54 -9.41
CA GLU A 65 -10.11 3.12 -10.72
C GLU A 65 -9.52 1.78 -11.17
N TRP A 66 -8.22 1.57 -10.96
CA TRP A 66 -7.54 0.32 -11.30
C TRP A 66 -7.99 -0.85 -10.40
N LEU A 67 -8.16 -0.62 -9.10
CA LEU A 67 -8.72 -1.63 -8.20
C LEU A 67 -10.16 -2.00 -8.60
N ASN A 68 -10.98 -1.00 -8.97
CA ASN A 68 -12.34 -1.23 -9.43
C ASN A 68 -12.37 -2.07 -10.72
N SER A 69 -11.43 -1.85 -11.64
CA SER A 69 -11.37 -2.62 -12.88
C SER A 69 -10.89 -4.05 -12.68
N LEU A 70 -10.08 -4.31 -11.65
CA LEU A 70 -9.59 -5.66 -11.31
C LEU A 70 -10.53 -6.47 -10.42
N LEU A 71 -11.11 -5.84 -9.40
CA LEU A 71 -11.84 -6.50 -8.32
C LEU A 71 -13.36 -6.30 -8.42
N GLY A 72 -13.82 -5.47 -9.36
CA GLY A 72 -15.21 -5.01 -9.43
C GLY A 72 -15.50 -3.89 -8.44
N LYS A 73 -16.70 -3.30 -8.49
CA LYS A 73 -17.12 -2.25 -7.55
C LYS A 73 -17.43 -2.85 -6.18
N GLY A 74 -16.86 -2.31 -5.10
CA GLY A 74 -17.19 -2.75 -3.75
C GLY A 74 -16.28 -2.18 -2.67
N SER A 75 -16.45 -2.66 -1.44
CA SER A 75 -15.67 -2.25 -0.27
C SER A 75 -14.34 -3.00 -0.11
N TYR A 76 -13.99 -3.88 -1.05
CA TYR A 76 -12.77 -4.72 -1.06
C TYR A 76 -12.45 -5.40 0.28
N LYS A 77 -13.49 -5.74 1.04
CA LYS A 77 -13.39 -6.48 2.30
C LYS A 77 -13.62 -7.95 2.03
N TYR A 78 -12.68 -8.77 2.48
CA TYR A 78 -12.68 -10.21 2.32
C TYR A 78 -12.62 -10.90 3.69
N PRO A 79 -12.95 -12.21 3.77
CA PRO A 79 -12.82 -12.96 5.02
C PRO A 79 -11.40 -12.91 5.60
N TRP A 80 -10.37 -12.89 4.75
CA TRP A 80 -8.95 -12.87 5.13
C TRP A 80 -8.38 -11.46 5.39
N GLY A 81 -9.05 -10.39 4.97
CA GLY A 81 -8.45 -9.05 5.02
C GLY A 81 -9.19 -7.97 4.24
N VAL A 82 -8.48 -6.88 3.93
CA VAL A 82 -8.99 -5.74 3.15
C VAL A 82 -7.93 -5.25 2.17
N ILE A 83 -8.37 -4.76 1.02
CA ILE A 83 -7.51 -4.06 0.04
C ILE A 83 -8.04 -2.64 -0.09
N GLU A 84 -7.18 -1.63 -0.04
CA GLU A 84 -7.61 -0.24 -0.22
C GLU A 84 -6.48 0.61 -0.81
N SER A 85 -6.83 1.66 -1.56
CA SER A 85 -5.86 2.72 -1.87
C SER A 85 -5.96 3.84 -0.83
N VAL A 86 -4.81 4.27 -0.34
CA VAL A 86 -4.69 5.22 0.77
C VAL A 86 -3.71 6.31 0.37
N PHE A 87 -4.09 7.55 0.62
CA PHE A 87 -3.16 8.68 0.64
C PHE A 87 -2.73 8.90 2.09
N ASP A 88 -1.42 8.83 2.33
CA ASP A 88 -0.83 9.19 3.63
C ASP A 88 -0.44 10.68 3.61
N PRO A 89 -1.18 11.57 4.28
CA PRO A 89 -0.89 13.00 4.28
C PRO A 89 0.40 13.35 5.04
N LYS A 90 0.88 12.46 5.94
CA LYS A 90 2.15 12.67 6.64
C LYS A 90 3.33 12.19 5.81
N GLY A 91 3.17 11.06 5.13
CA GLY A 91 4.14 10.51 4.21
C GLY A 91 4.21 11.25 2.87
N GLY A 92 3.14 11.95 2.49
CA GLY A 92 3.01 12.63 1.21
C GLY A 92 2.95 11.64 0.04
N PHE A 93 2.40 10.44 0.20
CA PHE A 93 2.31 9.48 -0.89
C PHE A 93 1.02 8.66 -0.88
N SER A 94 0.62 8.23 -2.06
CA SER A 94 -0.50 7.30 -2.27
C SER A 94 0.00 5.88 -2.53
N SER A 95 -0.60 4.90 -1.86
CA SER A 95 -0.26 3.49 -1.98
C SER A 95 -1.50 2.60 -1.93
N ILE A 96 -1.39 1.40 -2.50
CA ILE A 96 -2.38 0.35 -2.29
C ILE A 96 -1.91 -0.51 -1.12
N ILE A 97 -2.77 -0.71 -0.14
CA ILE A 97 -2.48 -1.47 1.07
C ILE A 97 -3.38 -2.70 1.11
N ILE A 98 -2.77 -3.86 1.27
CA ILE A 98 -3.43 -5.14 1.54
C ILE A 98 -3.21 -5.44 3.02
N ARG A 99 -4.27 -5.45 3.83
CA ARG A 99 -4.19 -5.73 5.28
C ARG A 99 -4.78 -7.09 5.60
N TYR A 100 -4.01 -7.90 6.30
CA TYR A 100 -4.43 -9.22 6.79
C TYR A 100 -5.01 -9.11 8.22
N LYS A 101 -5.97 -9.98 8.55
CA LYS A 101 -6.57 -10.04 9.90
C LYS A 101 -5.57 -10.57 10.92
#